data_AF-A0A7V0RJV8-F1
#
_entry.id   AF-A0A7V0RJV8-F1
#
_cell.length_a   1.000
_cell.length_b   1.000
_cell.length_c   1.000
_cell.angle_alpha   90.00
_cell.angle_beta   90.00
_cell.angle_gamma   90.00
#
_symmetry.space_group_name_H-M   'P 1'
#
loop_
_entity.id
_entity.type
_entity.pdbx_description
1 polymer ?
#
loop_
_entity_poly.entity_id
_entity_poly.type
_entity_poly.pdbx_seq_one_letter_code
_entity_poly.pdbx_strand_id
1 'polypeptide(L)'
;MSKEFQVECPISQEIWDMKYRFKGDDGKPGDATLADTWSRVARAVADAESPSERALWAQRFEDAMSSYEFLPGGRILAGAGTGRSVTLFNCFVMGLIEDDMASIFDNVKEAALTMQQGGGIGHDFSPLRPRGAPVSSIGAEASGPVSFMDVWDAMCRTIMSAGTRRGAMMGTMRCDHPGIEEFISVKA
;
A
#
# COMPACT_ATOMS: atom_id res chain seq x y z
N MET A 1 5.81 -15.93 36.29
CA MET A 1 5.35 -14.52 36.29
C MET A 1 5.19 -14.09 34.86
N SER A 2 4.05 -14.41 34.25
CA SER A 2 3.67 -13.88 32.94
C SER A 2 3.39 -12.39 33.15
N LYS A 3 4.24 -11.52 32.60
CA LYS A 3 3.84 -10.13 32.38
C LYS A 3 2.75 -10.21 31.31
N GLU A 4 1.49 -10.08 31.71
CA GLU A 4 0.40 -9.80 30.77
C GLU A 4 0.83 -8.59 29.95
N PHE A 5 1.04 -8.82 28.66
CA PHE A 5 1.30 -7.74 27.72
C PHE A 5 0.01 -6.94 27.58
N GLN A 6 -0.10 -5.86 28.37
CA GLN A 6 -1.25 -4.96 28.29
C GLN A 6 -1.04 -3.96 27.15
N VAL A 7 -1.76 -4.19 26.06
CA VAL A 7 -1.78 -3.31 24.88
C VAL A 7 -2.55 -2.01 25.13
N GLU A 8 -3.31 -1.94 26.22
CA GLU A 8 -4.17 -0.82 26.58
C GLU A 8 -3.38 0.35 27.19
N CYS A 9 -2.40 0.86 26.45
CA CYS A 9 -1.87 2.20 26.69
C CYS A 9 -2.64 3.22 25.83
N PRO A 10 -2.76 4.49 26.29
CA PRO A 10 -3.57 5.50 25.60
C PRO A 10 -3.22 5.67 24.11
N ILE A 11 -1.93 5.60 23.76
CA ILE A 11 -1.47 5.76 22.38
C ILE A 11 -1.92 4.61 21.46
N SER A 12 -1.95 3.38 21.95
CA SER A 12 -2.43 2.23 21.16
C SER A 12 -3.92 2.35 20.84
N GLN A 13 -4.71 2.81 21.81
CA GLN A 13 -6.15 3.04 21.63
C GLN A 13 -6.40 4.18 20.63
N GLU A 14 -5.65 5.27 20.73
CA GLU A 14 -5.73 6.39 19.79
C GLU A 14 -5.36 5.95 18.37
N ILE A 15 -4.27 5.19 18.20
CA ILE A 15 -3.84 4.67 16.90
C ILE A 15 -4.89 3.71 16.33
N TRP A 16 -5.46 2.81 17.15
CA TRP A 16 -6.53 1.93 16.72
C TRP A 16 -7.74 2.71 16.22
N ASP A 17 -8.28 3.65 17.01
CA ASP A 17 -9.44 4.45 16.62
C ASP A 17 -9.19 5.27 15.35
N MET A 18 -7.97 5.81 15.18
CA MET A 18 -7.61 6.65 14.04
C MET A 18 -7.34 5.85 12.75
N LYS A 19 -6.71 4.67 12.84
CA LYS A 19 -6.08 4.00 11.68
C LYS A 19 -6.64 2.62 11.33
N TYR A 20 -7.31 1.95 12.26
CA TYR A 20 -7.67 0.53 12.13
C TYR A 20 -9.13 0.23 12.43
N ARG A 21 -9.77 1.00 13.32
CA ARG A 21 -11.16 0.86 13.67
C ARG A 21 -12.05 1.11 12.46
N PHE A 22 -12.84 0.12 12.08
CA PHE A 22 -13.88 0.33 11.09
C PHE A 22 -15.05 1.07 11.74
N LYS A 23 -15.38 2.28 11.26
CA LYS A 23 -16.44 3.11 11.87
C LYS A 23 -17.84 2.84 11.32
N GLY A 24 -17.98 1.84 10.44
CA GLY A 24 -19.23 1.60 9.73
C GLY A 24 -19.49 2.62 8.62
N ASP A 25 -20.57 2.39 7.87
CA ASP A 25 -21.17 3.32 6.92
C ASP A 25 -22.69 3.33 7.19
N ASP A 26 -23.48 4.20 6.54
CA ASP A 26 -24.93 4.28 6.75
C ASP A 26 -25.60 2.89 6.59
N GLY A 27 -26.08 2.34 7.71
CA GLY A 27 -26.75 1.04 7.78
C GLY A 27 -25.88 -0.17 8.13
N LYS A 28 -24.56 -0.03 8.32
CA LYS A 28 -23.69 -1.12 8.83
C LYS A 28 -22.96 -0.71 10.11
N PRO A 29 -23.09 -1.48 11.21
CA PRO A 29 -22.36 -1.18 12.44
C PRO A 29 -20.85 -1.35 12.20
N GLY A 30 -20.06 -0.43 12.74
CA GLY A 30 -18.61 -0.54 12.82
C GLY A 30 -18.13 -1.35 14.02
N ASP A 31 -16.82 -1.41 14.21
CA ASP A 31 -16.18 -2.03 15.37
C ASP A 31 -16.39 -1.12 16.61
N ALA A 32 -17.03 -1.63 17.66
CA ALA A 32 -17.20 -0.88 18.91
C ALA A 32 -15.94 -0.98 19.80
N THR A 33 -15.27 -2.12 19.73
CA THR A 33 -14.12 -2.51 20.56
C THR A 33 -13.02 -3.11 19.69
N LEU A 34 -11.82 -3.24 20.26
CA LEU A 34 -10.71 -3.92 19.59
C LEU A 34 -11.02 -5.41 19.34
N ALA A 35 -11.79 -6.06 20.22
CA ALA A 35 -12.27 -7.42 20.01
C ALA A 35 -13.16 -7.55 18.78
N ASP A 36 -14.01 -6.56 18.49
CA ASP A 36 -14.81 -6.54 17.27
C ASP A 36 -13.93 -6.47 16.02
N THR A 37 -12.84 -5.68 16.06
CA THR A 37 -11.83 -5.66 14.98
C THR A 37 -11.21 -7.04 14.77
N TRP A 38 -10.81 -7.74 15.85
CA TRP A 38 -10.27 -9.09 15.74
C TRP A 38 -11.26 -10.07 15.12
N SER A 39 -12.50 -10.09 15.62
CA SER A 39 -13.53 -10.99 15.11
C SER A 39 -13.85 -10.70 13.63
N ARG A 40 -13.95 -9.43 13.24
CA ARG A 40 -14.16 -9.02 11.83
C ARG A 40 -13.04 -9.53 10.94
N VAL A 41 -11.78 -9.25 11.29
CA VAL A 41 -10.62 -9.62 10.48
C VAL A 41 -10.49 -11.13 10.39
N ALA A 42 -10.65 -11.84 11.51
CA ALA A 42 -10.53 -13.29 11.57
C ALA A 42 -11.55 -14.00 10.67
N ARG A 43 -12.83 -13.59 10.76
CA ARG A 43 -13.91 -14.13 9.90
C ARG A 43 -13.64 -13.86 8.43
N ALA A 44 -13.27 -12.63 8.09
CA ALA A 44 -13.02 -12.23 6.71
C ALA A 44 -11.84 -12.98 6.07
N VAL A 45 -10.78 -13.25 6.82
CA VAL A 45 -9.62 -14.00 6.31
C VAL A 45 -9.94 -15.50 6.23
N ALA A 46 -10.73 -16.03 7.16
CA ALA A 46 -11.17 -17.43 7.14
C ALA A 46 -12.10 -17.77 5.96
N ASP A 47 -12.64 -16.79 5.22
CA ASP A 47 -13.44 -17.06 4.03
C ASP A 47 -12.66 -17.74 2.88
N ALA A 48 -11.33 -17.66 2.90
CA ALA A 48 -10.47 -18.41 1.99
C ALA A 48 -10.49 -19.93 2.25
N GLU A 49 -10.89 -20.35 3.45
CA GLU A 49 -10.95 -21.76 3.86
C GLU A 49 -12.24 -22.44 3.36
N SER A 50 -12.22 -23.78 3.38
CA SER A 50 -13.39 -24.58 3.04
C SER A 50 -14.59 -24.23 3.95
N PRO A 51 -15.84 -24.22 3.44
CA PRO A 51 -17.01 -23.81 4.24
C PRO A 51 -17.14 -24.55 5.58
N SER A 52 -16.74 -25.82 5.65
CA SER A 52 -16.76 -26.62 6.89
C SER A 52 -15.72 -26.22 7.92
N GLU A 53 -14.64 -25.56 7.52
CA GLU A 53 -13.50 -25.22 8.38
C GLU A 53 -13.43 -23.74 8.75
N ARG A 54 -14.21 -22.87 8.08
CA ARG A 54 -14.16 -21.41 8.32
C ARG A 54 -14.35 -21.03 9.79
N ALA A 55 -15.27 -21.68 10.50
CA ALA A 55 -15.50 -21.41 11.92
C ALA A 55 -14.29 -21.79 12.79
N LEU A 56 -13.65 -22.92 12.49
CA LEU A 56 -12.44 -23.37 13.19
C LEU A 56 -11.28 -22.38 12.96
N TRP A 57 -11.06 -21.98 11.71
CA TRP A 57 -9.97 -21.07 11.37
C TRP A 57 -10.22 -19.65 11.84
N ALA A 58 -11.46 -19.15 11.76
CA ALA A 58 -11.81 -17.85 12.31
C ALA A 58 -11.49 -17.79 13.82
N GLN A 59 -11.85 -18.82 14.59
CA GLN A 59 -11.50 -18.85 16.01
C GLN A 59 -9.97 -18.82 16.22
N ARG A 60 -9.22 -19.65 15.48
CA ARG A 60 -7.76 -19.70 15.61
C ARG A 60 -7.08 -18.38 15.23
N PHE A 61 -7.56 -17.69 14.20
CA PHE A 61 -7.03 -16.39 13.81
C PHE A 61 -7.36 -15.31 14.85
N GLU A 62 -8.57 -15.33 15.41
CA GLU A 62 -8.97 -14.44 16.50
C GLU A 62 -8.12 -14.66 17.75
N ASP A 63 -7.88 -15.91 18.13
CA ASP A 63 -7.02 -16.28 19.26
C ASP A 63 -5.57 -15.78 19.05
N ALA A 64 -5.00 -15.98 17.85
CA ALA A 64 -3.65 -15.52 17.53
C ALA A 64 -3.50 -13.99 17.57
N MET A 65 -4.52 -13.24 17.12
CA MET A 65 -4.52 -11.78 17.15
C MET A 65 -4.77 -11.22 18.55
N SER A 66 -5.74 -11.78 19.28
CA SER A 66 -6.11 -11.31 20.63
C SER A 66 -5.06 -11.64 21.69
N SER A 67 -4.29 -12.72 21.51
CA SER A 67 -3.12 -13.07 22.32
C SER A 67 -1.85 -12.31 21.94
N TYR A 68 -1.87 -11.54 20.83
CA TYR A 68 -0.72 -10.84 20.25
C TYR A 68 0.44 -11.75 19.81
N GLU A 69 0.20 -13.05 19.63
CA GLU A 69 1.16 -13.97 19.01
C GLU A 69 1.39 -13.63 17.53
N PHE A 70 0.37 -13.04 16.88
CA PHE A 70 0.44 -12.58 15.50
C PHE A 70 -0.36 -11.30 15.29
N LEU A 71 0.22 -10.34 14.56
CA LEU A 71 -0.50 -9.16 14.08
C LEU A 71 -0.35 -9.04 12.57
N PRO A 72 -1.47 -9.04 11.80
CA PRO A 72 -1.38 -8.89 10.36
C PRO A 72 -1.03 -7.46 9.96
N GLY A 73 -0.59 -7.30 8.72
CA GLY A 73 -0.23 -5.99 8.16
C GLY A 73 -1.38 -4.99 8.25
N GLY A 74 -1.05 -3.72 8.39
CA GLY A 74 -2.03 -2.68 8.71
C GLY A 74 -3.15 -2.48 7.68
N ARG A 75 -2.97 -2.89 6.42
CA ARG A 75 -4.04 -2.89 5.41
C ARG A 75 -5.06 -4.02 5.62
N ILE A 76 -4.63 -5.16 6.12
CA ILE A 76 -5.51 -6.28 6.49
C ILE A 76 -6.42 -5.84 7.65
N LEU A 77 -5.84 -5.27 8.71
CA LEU A 77 -6.59 -4.79 9.89
C LEU A 77 -7.67 -3.77 9.53
N ALA A 78 -7.30 -2.78 8.72
CA ALA A 78 -8.21 -1.69 8.34
C ALA A 78 -9.23 -2.09 7.26
N GLY A 79 -8.94 -3.10 6.43
CA GLY A 79 -9.73 -3.39 5.22
C GLY A 79 -10.56 -4.68 5.28
N ALA A 80 -10.06 -5.75 5.91
CA ALA A 80 -10.69 -7.07 5.83
C ALA A 80 -12.11 -7.06 6.43
N GLY A 81 -13.09 -7.58 5.70
CA GLY A 81 -14.48 -7.65 6.20
C GLY A 81 -15.23 -6.32 6.27
N THR A 82 -14.64 -5.20 5.81
CA THR A 82 -15.33 -3.89 5.78
C THR A 82 -16.29 -3.75 4.58
N GLY A 83 -16.12 -4.58 3.55
CA GLY A 83 -16.86 -4.46 2.28
C GLY A 83 -16.42 -3.29 1.41
N ARG A 84 -15.37 -2.55 1.79
CA ARG A 84 -14.78 -1.47 0.99
C ARG A 84 -13.90 -2.03 -0.11
N SER A 85 -13.88 -1.37 -1.27
CA SER A 85 -13.00 -1.70 -2.39
C SER A 85 -11.57 -1.22 -2.13
N VAL A 86 -10.87 -1.92 -1.23
CA VAL A 86 -9.47 -1.65 -0.85
C VAL A 86 -8.64 -2.92 -1.00
N THR A 87 -7.34 -2.77 -1.18
CA THR A 87 -6.43 -3.90 -1.17
C THR A 87 -6.02 -4.28 0.24
N LEU A 88 -5.86 -5.59 0.49
CA LEU A 88 -5.30 -6.12 1.73
C LEU A 88 -3.77 -6.27 1.67
N PHE A 89 -3.16 -6.13 0.49
CA PHE A 89 -1.72 -6.14 0.32
C PHE A 89 -1.12 -4.76 0.63
N ASN A 90 0.02 -4.75 1.30
CA ASN A 90 0.70 -3.49 1.65
C ASN A 90 1.64 -3.02 0.53
N CYS A 91 2.32 -3.94 -0.15
CA CYS A 91 3.46 -3.65 -1.01
C CYS A 91 3.22 -4.17 -2.43
N PHE A 92 3.45 -3.31 -3.41
CA PHE A 92 3.34 -3.62 -4.83
C PHE A 92 4.64 -3.23 -5.53
N VAL A 93 5.22 -4.19 -6.23
CA VAL A 93 6.24 -3.92 -7.25
C VAL A 93 5.49 -3.82 -8.56
N MET A 94 5.57 -2.64 -9.17
CA MET A 94 4.87 -2.34 -10.40
C MET A 94 5.60 -2.96 -11.59
N GLY A 95 4.88 -3.06 -12.72
CA GLY A 95 5.41 -3.65 -13.93
C GLY A 95 6.62 -2.90 -14.51
N LEU A 96 7.22 -3.50 -15.54
CA LEU A 96 8.26 -2.85 -16.32
C LEU A 96 7.73 -1.55 -16.94
N ILE A 97 8.48 -0.47 -16.80
CA ILE A 97 8.24 0.77 -17.54
C ILE A 97 9.05 0.67 -18.82
N GLU A 98 8.38 0.42 -19.94
CA GLU A 98 9.03 0.46 -21.25
C GLU A 98 9.41 1.92 -21.59
N ASP A 99 10.47 2.10 -22.36
CA ASP A 99 11.04 3.41 -22.69
C ASP A 99 10.25 4.14 -23.81
N ASP A 100 8.94 4.27 -23.57
CA ASP A 100 7.97 4.95 -24.41
C ASP A 100 6.87 5.64 -23.59
N MET A 101 6.22 6.64 -24.18
CA MET A 101 5.24 7.48 -23.48
C MET A 101 3.97 6.73 -23.06
N ALA A 102 3.53 5.73 -23.84
CA ALA A 102 2.32 4.99 -23.50
C ALA A 102 2.58 4.14 -22.26
N SER A 103 3.69 3.40 -22.23
CA SER A 103 4.06 2.57 -21.07
C SER A 103 4.32 3.40 -19.80
N ILE A 104 4.95 4.57 -19.93
CA ILE A 104 5.13 5.51 -18.82
C ILE A 104 3.79 5.88 -18.19
N PHE A 105 2.82 6.35 -18.99
CA PHE A 105 1.54 6.82 -18.46
C PHE A 105 0.59 5.69 -18.06
N ASP A 106 0.68 4.52 -18.69
CA ASP A 106 -0.03 3.32 -18.23
C ASP A 106 0.47 2.90 -16.84
N ASN A 107 1.78 2.95 -16.60
CA ASN A 107 2.34 2.69 -15.28
C ASN A 107 1.94 3.74 -14.23
N VAL A 108 1.85 5.03 -14.60
CA VAL A 108 1.29 6.08 -13.71
C VAL A 108 -0.16 5.76 -13.35
N LYS A 109 -0.98 5.36 -14.32
CA LYS A 109 -2.38 5.00 -14.10
C LYS A 109 -2.51 3.80 -13.16
N GLU A 110 -1.76 2.72 -13.40
CA GLU A 110 -1.78 1.53 -12.54
C GLU A 110 -1.32 1.84 -11.11
N ALA A 111 -0.28 2.67 -10.98
CA ALA A 111 0.19 3.18 -9.70
C ALA A 111 -0.88 3.98 -8.95
N ALA A 112 -1.59 4.87 -9.66
CA ALA A 112 -2.66 5.68 -9.11
C ALA A 112 -3.83 4.81 -8.57
N LEU A 113 -4.27 3.82 -9.36
CA LEU A 113 -5.35 2.91 -8.97
C LEU A 113 -4.95 2.03 -7.78
N THR A 114 -3.73 1.51 -7.79
CA THR A 114 -3.18 0.73 -6.67
C THR A 114 -3.12 1.56 -5.40
N MET A 115 -2.64 2.80 -5.50
CA MET A 115 -2.55 3.72 -4.37
C MET A 115 -3.91 4.11 -3.82
N GLN A 116 -4.89 4.39 -4.69
CA GLN A 116 -6.28 4.68 -4.34
C GLN A 116 -6.85 3.57 -3.45
N GLN A 117 -6.57 2.30 -3.79
CA GLN A 117 -7.01 1.13 -3.04
C GLN A 117 -6.24 0.89 -1.74
N GLY A 118 -5.14 1.60 -1.49
CA GLY A 118 -4.34 1.45 -0.27
C GLY A 118 -2.92 0.90 -0.48
N GLY A 119 -2.54 0.50 -1.69
CA GLY A 119 -1.22 -0.10 -1.92
C GLY A 119 -0.08 0.92 -1.82
N GLY A 120 1.04 0.50 -1.22
CA GLY A 120 2.33 1.16 -1.42
C GLY A 120 2.98 0.64 -2.69
N ILE A 121 3.49 1.55 -3.53
CA ILE A 121 3.95 1.24 -4.89
C ILE A 121 5.46 1.34 -5.02
N GLY A 122 6.06 0.54 -5.88
CA GLY A 122 7.49 0.55 -6.18
C GLY A 122 7.74 0.41 -7.67
N HIS A 123 8.58 1.27 -8.25
CA HIS A 123 8.98 1.21 -9.67
C HIS A 123 10.49 1.18 -9.82
N ASP A 124 10.96 0.45 -10.84
CA ASP A 124 12.32 0.57 -11.36
C ASP A 124 12.33 1.51 -12.58
N PHE A 125 13.04 2.63 -12.46
CA PHE A 125 13.16 3.65 -13.50
C PHE A 125 14.36 3.44 -14.42
N SER A 126 15.16 2.39 -14.17
CA SER A 126 16.35 2.05 -14.96
C SER A 126 16.13 1.85 -16.47
N PRO A 127 14.97 1.38 -16.95
CA PRO A 127 14.75 1.21 -18.40
C PRO A 127 14.67 2.52 -19.18
N LEU A 128 14.29 3.63 -18.52
CA LEU A 128 14.09 4.90 -19.20
C LEU A 128 15.42 5.50 -19.63
N ARG A 129 15.51 5.95 -20.88
CA ARG A 129 16.74 6.57 -21.41
C ARG A 129 17.16 7.80 -20.60
N PRO A 130 18.47 8.09 -20.48
CA PRO A 130 18.95 9.22 -19.70
C PRO A 130 18.57 10.56 -20.34
N ARG A 131 18.63 11.62 -19.53
CA ARG A 131 18.45 13.01 -19.98
C ARG A 131 19.40 13.32 -21.15
N GLY A 132 18.90 14.00 -22.18
CA GLY A 132 19.67 14.36 -23.37
C GLY A 132 19.77 13.24 -24.42
N ALA A 133 19.29 12.03 -24.14
CA ALA A 133 19.25 10.96 -25.14
C ALA A 133 18.31 11.34 -26.30
N PRO A 134 18.68 11.06 -27.56
CA PRO A 134 17.88 11.45 -28.72
C PRO A 134 16.56 10.68 -28.79
N VAL A 135 15.48 11.39 -29.14
CA VAL A 135 14.14 10.85 -29.39
C VAL A 135 13.83 11.01 -30.88
N SER A 136 14.30 10.06 -31.68
CA SER A 136 14.28 10.13 -33.14
C SER A 136 12.88 10.32 -33.75
N SER A 137 11.83 9.86 -33.08
CA SER A 137 10.45 9.96 -33.56
C SER A 137 9.93 11.40 -33.63
N ILE A 138 10.45 12.30 -32.77
CA ILE A 138 10.01 13.70 -32.68
C ILE A 138 11.16 14.71 -32.81
N GLY A 139 12.39 14.24 -33.05
CA GLY A 139 13.55 15.11 -33.22
C GLY A 139 13.90 15.93 -31.96
N ALA A 140 13.65 15.37 -30.77
CA ALA A 140 13.86 16.03 -29.49
C ALA A 140 14.86 15.26 -28.61
N GLU A 141 15.19 15.83 -27.46
CA GLU A 141 15.98 15.18 -26.40
C GLU A 141 15.06 14.69 -25.28
N ALA A 142 15.44 13.58 -24.65
CA ALA A 142 14.70 13.01 -23.53
C ALA A 142 14.89 13.82 -22.25
N SER A 143 13.83 13.93 -21.45
CA SER A 143 13.86 14.56 -20.13
C SER A 143 14.61 13.74 -19.08
N GLY A 144 14.74 12.42 -19.30
CA GLY A 144 15.36 11.47 -18.37
C GLY A 144 14.43 10.96 -17.26
N PRO A 145 14.81 9.87 -16.57
CA PRO A 145 13.97 9.22 -15.56
C PRO A 145 13.60 10.12 -14.39
N VAL A 146 14.54 10.91 -13.87
CA VAL A 146 14.31 11.79 -12.70
C VAL A 146 13.21 12.81 -12.98
N SER A 147 13.18 13.38 -14.18
CA SER A 147 12.09 14.30 -14.56
C SER A 147 10.73 13.60 -14.64
N PHE A 148 10.68 12.33 -15.05
CA PHE A 148 9.43 11.58 -15.03
C PHE A 148 8.98 11.23 -13.61
N MET A 149 9.91 11.03 -12.66
CA MET A 149 9.56 10.77 -11.26
C MET A 149 8.71 11.91 -10.65
N ASP A 150 8.84 13.15 -11.13
CA ASP A 150 7.99 14.28 -10.71
C ASP A 150 6.50 14.04 -11.03
N VAL A 151 6.20 13.30 -12.10
CA VAL A 151 4.82 12.92 -12.46
C VAL A 151 4.23 12.00 -11.40
N TRP A 152 4.99 11.00 -10.95
CA TRP A 152 4.55 10.10 -9.88
C TRP A 152 4.49 10.80 -8.53
N ASP A 153 5.41 11.72 -8.24
CA ASP A 153 5.40 12.50 -7.01
C ASP A 153 4.16 13.41 -6.94
N ALA A 154 3.80 14.08 -8.05
CA ALA A 154 2.56 14.84 -8.17
C ALA A 154 1.31 13.96 -7.99
N MET A 155 1.31 12.77 -8.59
CA MET A 155 0.25 11.77 -8.39
C MET A 155 0.14 11.37 -6.90
N CYS A 156 1.27 11.06 -6.24
CA CYS A 156 1.30 10.67 -4.82
C CYS A 156 0.76 11.76 -3.89
N ARG A 157 1.02 13.04 -4.18
CA ARG A 157 0.47 14.17 -3.42
C ARG A 157 -1.04 14.31 -3.58
N THR A 158 -1.57 13.93 -4.73
CA THR A 158 -2.98 14.13 -5.08
C THR A 158 -3.88 13.01 -4.54
N ILE A 159 -3.40 11.77 -4.56
CA ILE A 159 -4.19 10.58 -4.22
C ILE A 159 -4.03 10.23 -2.75
N MET A 160 -5.15 10.22 -2.02
CA MET A 160 -5.22 9.69 -0.66
C MET A 160 -5.37 8.17 -0.69
N SER A 161 -4.54 7.47 0.09
CA SER A 161 -4.43 6.01 0.05
C SER A 161 -5.43 5.34 0.98
N ALA A 162 -6.60 4.96 0.43
CA ALA A 162 -7.72 4.37 1.15
C ALA A 162 -8.10 5.16 2.42
N GLY A 163 -8.57 6.40 2.24
CA GLY A 163 -9.02 7.26 3.33
C GLY A 163 -7.89 8.06 3.97
N THR A 164 -7.50 7.74 5.21
CA THR A 164 -6.66 8.61 6.08
C THR A 164 -5.14 8.37 5.97
N ARG A 165 -4.67 7.53 5.02
CA ARG A 165 -3.24 7.25 4.83
C ARG A 165 -2.69 8.00 3.61
N ARG A 166 -1.46 8.48 3.73
CA ARG A 166 -0.73 9.09 2.61
C ARG A 166 -0.24 8.01 1.64
N GLY A 167 -0.11 8.37 0.38
CA GLY A 167 0.59 7.56 -0.61
C GLY A 167 2.04 7.34 -0.19
N ALA A 168 2.56 6.15 -0.49
CA ALA A 168 3.97 5.81 -0.32
C ALA A 168 4.48 5.20 -1.62
N MET A 169 5.64 5.69 -2.07
CA MET A 169 6.31 5.23 -3.28
C MET A 169 7.78 4.95 -3.01
N MET A 170 8.26 3.84 -3.57
CA MET A 170 9.67 3.57 -3.81
C MET A 170 10.00 3.77 -5.28
N GLY A 171 11.10 4.47 -5.57
CA GLY A 171 11.70 4.53 -6.90
C GLY A 171 13.10 3.97 -6.82
N THR A 172 13.47 3.04 -7.71
CA THR A 172 14.83 2.50 -7.81
C THR A 172 15.46 2.84 -9.15
N MET A 173 16.79 2.87 -9.16
CA MET A 173 17.61 3.01 -10.35
C MET A 173 18.88 2.18 -10.18
N ARG A 174 19.30 1.48 -11.24
CA ARG A 174 20.56 0.76 -11.27
C ARG A 174 21.73 1.71 -11.11
N CYS A 175 22.75 1.28 -10.38
CA CYS A 175 23.94 2.09 -10.11
C CYS A 175 24.79 2.37 -11.36
N ASP A 176 24.60 1.62 -12.45
CA ASP A 176 25.28 1.83 -13.73
C ASP A 176 24.43 2.61 -14.75
N HIS A 177 23.24 3.08 -14.36
CA HIS A 177 22.43 3.93 -15.21
C HIS A 177 23.12 5.29 -15.43
N PRO A 178 23.20 5.83 -16.66
CA PRO A 178 23.90 7.11 -16.90
C PRO A 178 23.34 8.31 -16.11
N GLY A 179 22.07 8.24 -15.69
CA GLY A 179 21.43 9.24 -14.83
C GLY A 179 21.57 9.00 -13.32
N ILE A 180 22.44 8.09 -12.86
CA ILE A 180 22.55 7.71 -11.45
C ILE A 180 22.97 8.87 -10.54
N GLU A 181 23.87 9.74 -10.99
CA GLU A 181 24.32 10.90 -10.20
C GLU A 181 23.17 11.88 -9.94
N GLU A 182 22.35 12.15 -10.96
CA GLU A 182 21.13 12.97 -10.83
C GLU A 182 20.17 12.33 -9.82
N PHE A 183 19.92 11.01 -9.94
CA PHE A 183 19.03 10.27 -9.06
C PHE A 183 19.44 10.31 -7.58
N ILE A 184 20.73 10.14 -7.26
CA ILE A 184 21.22 10.18 -5.87
C ILE A 184 21.05 11.58 -5.26
N SER A 185 21.12 12.63 -6.09
CA SER A 185 20.99 14.02 -5.63
C SER A 185 19.55 14.53 -5.50
N VAL A 186 18.54 13.77 -5.95
CA VAL A 186 17.15 14.27 -6.10
C VAL A 186 16.45 14.66 -4.79
N LYS A 187 16.99 14.27 -3.63
CA LYS A 187 16.47 14.59 -2.28
C LYS A 187 17.50 15.29 -1.38
N ALA A 188 18.57 15.83 -1.97
CA ALA A 188 19.63 16.51 -1.24
C ALA A 188 19.16 17.82 -0.58
#